data_AF-A0A2L2YVW7-F1
#
_entry.id   AF-A0A2L2YVW7-F1
#
_cell.length_a   1.000
_cell.length_b   1.000
_cell.length_c   1.000
_cell.angle_alpha   90.00
_cell.angle_beta   90.00
_cell.angle_gamma   90.00
#
_symmetry.space_group_name_H-M   'P 1'
#
loop_
_entity.id
_entity.type
_entity.pdbx_description
1 polymer ?
#
loop_
_entity_poly.entity_id
_entity_poly.type
_entity_poly.pdbx_seq_one_letter_code
_entity_poly.pdbx_strand_id
1 'polypeptide(L)'
;LVSLLAVALDEVIQMSHQQQADARLDLQKPNMNNREMTGIAGPNDAERNANVGKHYRWPNERVPYVIDSSLSIAQNVINQGFNDYHRNPCVRFVPRST
;
A
#
# COMPACT_ATOMS: atom_id res chain seq x y z
N LEU A 1 32.98 33.42 -10.72
CA LEU A 1 32.87 31.94 -10.72
C LEU A 1 31.66 31.57 -9.86
N VAL A 2 30.50 31.42 -10.48
CA VAL A 2 29.25 31.04 -9.80
C VAL A 2 29.02 29.57 -10.13
N SER A 3 29.39 28.67 -9.21
CA SER A 3 29.02 27.26 -9.33
C SER A 3 27.62 27.07 -8.74
N LEU A 4 26.63 27.04 -9.62
CA LEU A 4 25.30 26.49 -9.34
C LEU A 4 25.44 24.96 -9.27
N LEU A 5 25.65 24.43 -8.05
CA LEU A 5 25.31 23.03 -7.79
C LEU A 5 23.79 22.93 -7.73
N ALA A 6 23.19 22.47 -8.81
CA ALA A 6 21.80 22.06 -8.84
C ALA A 6 21.66 20.79 -7.98
N VAL A 7 21.22 20.94 -6.74
CA VAL A 7 20.72 19.82 -5.95
C VAL A 7 19.25 19.68 -6.32
N ALA A 8 18.95 18.75 -7.22
CA ALA A 8 17.60 18.24 -7.39
C ALA A 8 17.24 17.45 -6.12
N LEU A 9 16.60 18.12 -5.17
CA LEU A 9 15.98 17.47 -4.02
C LEU A 9 14.59 17.02 -4.45
N ASP A 10 14.34 15.72 -4.23
CA ASP A 10 13.07 15.03 -4.32
C ASP A 10 11.84 15.95 -4.26
N GLU A 11 10.97 15.84 -5.27
CA GLU A 11 9.57 16.21 -5.09
C GLU A 11 9.01 15.35 -3.96
N VAL A 12 9.03 15.90 -2.74
CA VAL A 12 8.07 15.51 -1.72
C VAL A 12 6.70 15.70 -2.37
N ILE A 13 6.00 14.62 -2.68
CA ILE A 13 4.63 14.66 -3.19
C ILE A 13 3.79 15.37 -2.13
N GLN A 14 3.65 16.69 -2.25
CA GLN A 14 2.81 17.48 -1.38
C GLN A 14 1.37 17.16 -1.76
N MET A 15 0.71 16.34 -0.95
CA MET A 15 -0.72 16.09 -1.09
C MET A 15 -1.45 17.43 -1.17
N SER A 16 -2.31 17.58 -2.18
CA SER A 16 -3.15 18.79 -2.28
C SER A 16 -4.00 18.97 -1.03
N HIS A 17 -4.40 20.20 -0.74
CA HIS A 17 -5.29 20.49 0.39
C HIS A 17 -6.57 19.65 0.37
N GLN A 18 -7.05 19.30 -0.82
CA GLN A 18 -8.20 18.41 -0.99
C GLN A 18 -7.86 16.98 -0.56
N GLN A 19 -6.75 16.42 -1.04
CA GLN A 19 -6.32 15.07 -0.62
C GLN A 19 -6.05 14.98 0.88
N GLN A 20 -5.52 16.04 1.50
CA GLN A 20 -5.35 16.10 2.95
C GLN A 20 -6.68 16.15 3.69
N ALA A 21 -7.67 16.89 3.17
CA ALA A 21 -9.00 16.97 3.74
C ALA A 21 -9.75 15.63 3.62
N ASP A 22 -9.64 14.97 2.47
CA ASP A 22 -10.24 13.65 2.22
C ASP A 22 -9.60 12.59 3.13
N ALA A 23 -8.27 12.57 3.23
CA ALA A 23 -7.56 11.68 4.16
C ALA A 23 -7.94 11.94 5.63
N ARG A 24 -8.15 13.20 6.03
CA ARG A 24 -8.63 13.55 7.38
C ARG A 24 -10.07 13.12 7.62
N LEU A 25 -10.93 13.26 6.61
CA LEU A 25 -12.32 12.82 6.69
C LEU A 25 -12.42 11.30 6.77
N ASP A 26 -11.57 10.59 6.02
CA ASP A 26 -11.44 9.14 6.09
C ASP A 26 -10.99 8.69 7.48
N LEU A 27 -10.02 9.37 8.10
CA LEU A 27 -9.62 9.07 9.49
C LEU A 27 -10.71 9.37 10.53
N GLN A 28 -11.65 10.28 10.25
CA GLN A 28 -12.73 10.67 11.16
C GLN A 28 -13.99 9.81 11.05
N LYS A 29 -14.10 8.91 10.06
CA LYS A 29 -15.30 8.06 9.98
C LYS A 29 -15.34 7.15 11.23
N PRO A 30 -16.48 7.09 11.94
CA PRO A 30 -16.60 6.44 13.26
C PRO A 30 -16.37 4.91 13.26
N ASN A 31 -15.98 4.34 12.13
CA ASN A 31 -15.66 2.93 11.94
C ASN A 31 -14.23 2.66 11.44
N MET A 32 -13.35 3.65 11.28
CA MET A 32 -12.04 3.52 10.63
C MET A 32 -10.88 3.21 11.58
N ASN A 33 -11.06 3.45 12.88
CA ASN A 33 -10.16 2.99 13.93
C ASN A 33 -10.33 1.46 14.04
N ASN A 34 -9.40 0.71 13.45
CA ASN A 34 -9.25 -0.76 13.52
C ASN A 34 -10.12 -1.65 12.59
N ARG A 35 -10.88 -1.17 11.59
CA ARG A 35 -11.74 -2.08 10.77
C ARG A 35 -11.42 -2.26 9.28
N GLU A 36 -10.55 -1.45 8.67
CA GLU A 36 -10.08 -1.77 7.30
C GLU A 36 -9.13 -2.97 7.29
N MET A 37 -8.43 -3.22 8.41
CA MET A 37 -7.81 -4.50 8.66
C MET A 37 -8.87 -5.45 9.21
N THR A 38 -9.31 -6.44 8.42
CA THR A 38 -9.95 -7.63 8.98
C THR A 38 -8.88 -8.42 9.75
N GLY A 39 -8.61 -7.97 10.97
CA GLY A 39 -7.57 -8.53 11.82
C GLY A 39 -7.81 -10.01 12.13
N ILE A 40 -6.72 -10.74 12.34
CA ILE A 40 -6.77 -12.09 12.92
C ILE A 40 -7.29 -11.91 14.35
N ALA A 41 -8.50 -12.38 14.64
CA ALA A 41 -9.03 -12.35 16.01
C ALA A 41 -8.16 -13.25 16.89
N GLY A 42 -7.29 -12.65 17.70
CA GLY A 42 -6.35 -13.35 18.56
C GLY A 42 -5.67 -12.43 19.57
N PRO A 43 -5.04 -12.98 20.62
CA PRO A 43 -4.55 -12.24 21.79
C PRO A 43 -3.42 -11.22 21.53
N ASN A 44 -3.00 -11.06 20.27
CA ASN A 44 -1.96 -10.11 19.81
C ASN A 44 -2.56 -9.01 18.90
N ASP A 45 -3.88 -8.85 18.91
CA ASP A 45 -4.65 -7.80 18.20
C ASP A 45 -4.23 -6.35 18.56
N ALA A 46 -3.44 -6.19 19.63
CA ALA A 46 -2.93 -4.92 20.10
C ALA A 46 -1.70 -4.38 19.32
N GLU A 47 -1.05 -5.16 18.46
CA GLU A 47 0.02 -4.65 17.59
C GLU A 47 -0.57 -3.84 16.43
N ARG A 48 -1.00 -2.60 16.73
CA ARG A 48 -1.25 -1.59 15.71
C ARG A 48 0.03 -1.47 14.89
N ASN A 49 0.03 -1.89 13.61
CA ASN A 49 0.87 -1.43 12.48
C ASN A 49 1.41 -2.56 11.59
N ALA A 50 1.77 -3.73 12.12
CA ALA A 50 2.28 -4.83 11.29
C ALA A 50 2.05 -6.20 11.93
N ASN A 51 1.63 -7.18 11.13
CA ASN A 51 1.62 -8.57 11.58
C ASN A 51 3.02 -9.17 11.43
N VAL A 52 3.82 -9.12 12.50
CA VAL A 52 5.25 -9.46 12.46
C VAL A 52 5.53 -10.97 12.41
N GLY A 53 4.54 -11.79 12.79
CA GLY A 53 4.67 -13.25 12.83
C GLY A 53 5.04 -13.83 11.46
N LYS A 54 6.10 -14.63 11.41
CA LYS A 54 6.59 -15.23 10.16
C LYS A 54 5.53 -16.09 9.46
N HIS A 55 4.66 -16.73 10.24
CA HIS A 55 3.56 -17.58 9.76
C HIS A 55 2.42 -16.81 9.09
N TYR A 56 2.40 -15.48 9.18
CA TYR A 56 1.43 -14.63 8.50
C TYR A 56 1.97 -13.97 7.22
N ARG A 57 3.21 -14.29 6.84
CA ARG A 57 3.85 -13.78 5.63
C ARG A 57 3.50 -14.68 4.44
N TRP A 58 3.38 -14.07 3.28
CA TRP A 58 3.24 -14.82 2.03
C TRP A 58 4.51 -15.63 1.74
N PRO A 59 4.39 -16.93 1.39
CA PRO A 59 5.54 -17.78 1.13
C PRO A 59 6.30 -17.29 -0.12
N ASN A 60 7.64 -17.35 -0.06
CA ASN A 60 8.53 -16.91 -1.14
C ASN A 60 8.26 -15.48 -1.62
N GLU A 61 7.80 -14.62 -0.70
CA GLU A 61 7.54 -13.21 -0.96
C GLU A 61 6.53 -12.99 -2.10
N ARG A 62 5.70 -14.00 -2.39
CA ARG A 62 4.80 -14.03 -3.55
C ARG A 62 3.35 -13.92 -3.12
N VAL A 63 2.68 -12.89 -3.60
CA VAL A 63 1.26 -12.62 -3.36
C VAL A 63 0.46 -13.02 -4.60
N PRO A 64 -0.27 -14.15 -4.57
CA PRO A 64 -1.14 -14.54 -5.68
C PRO A 64 -2.37 -13.63 -5.74
N TYR A 65 -2.72 -13.14 -6.92
CA TYR A 65 -3.87 -12.27 -7.10
C TYR A 65 -4.82 -12.72 -8.22
N VAL A 66 -6.07 -12.25 -8.11
CA VAL A 66 -7.07 -12.21 -9.17
C VAL A 66 -7.65 -10.79 -9.16
N ILE A 67 -7.68 -10.12 -10.31
CA ILE A 67 -8.38 -8.83 -10.46
C ILE A 67 -9.79 -9.17 -10.91
N ASP A 68 -10.78 -8.85 -10.07
CA ASP A 68 -12.17 -9.07 -10.43
C ASP A 68 -12.58 -8.20 -11.64
N SER A 69 -13.45 -8.74 -12.48
CA SER A 69 -13.90 -8.07 -13.71
C SER A 69 -14.58 -6.70 -13.46
N SER A 70 -15.19 -6.52 -12.28
CA SER A 70 -15.77 -5.25 -11.85
C SER A 70 -14.74 -4.12 -11.71
N LEU A 71 -13.46 -4.45 -11.55
CA LEU A 71 -12.36 -3.49 -11.42
C LEU A 71 -11.63 -3.21 -12.74
N SER A 72 -12.20 -3.60 -13.88
CA SER A 72 -11.59 -3.39 -15.21
C SER A 72 -11.15 -1.94 -15.47
N ILE A 73 -11.95 -0.95 -15.06
CA ILE A 73 -11.62 0.48 -15.20
C ILE A 73 -10.38 0.87 -14.36
N ALA A 74 -10.20 0.23 -13.20
CA ALA A 74 -9.10 0.51 -12.27
C ALA A 74 -7.85 -0.35 -12.52
N GLN A 75 -7.91 -1.31 -13.45
CA GLN A 75 -6.86 -2.31 -13.66
C GLN A 75 -5.49 -1.69 -13.94
N ASN A 76 -5.44 -0.57 -14.68
CA ASN A 76 -4.19 0.13 -14.96
C ASN A 76 -3.54 0.71 -13.69
N VAL A 77 -4.33 1.32 -12.80
CA VAL A 77 -3.82 1.88 -11.54
C VAL A 77 -3.38 0.76 -10.59
N ILE A 78 -4.11 -0.35 -10.54
CA ILE A 78 -3.72 -1.54 -9.77
C ILE A 78 -2.36 -2.08 -10.25
N ASN A 79 -2.19 -2.22 -11.57
CA ASN A 79 -0.93 -2.70 -12.16
C ASN A 79 0.23 -1.74 -11.90
N GLN A 80 0.00 -0.42 -11.93
CA GLN A 80 1.01 0.57 -11.55
C GLN A 80 1.46 0.38 -10.10
N GLY A 81 0.51 0.20 -9.18
CA GLY A 81 0.82 -0.11 -7.78
C GLY A 81 1.65 -1.40 -7.63
N PHE A 82 1.30 -2.48 -8.35
CA PHE A 82 2.12 -3.70 -8.35
C PHE A 82 3.55 -3.45 -8.84
N ASN A 83 3.71 -2.66 -9.91
CA ASN A 83 5.02 -2.34 -10.47
C ASN A 83 5.89 -1.53 -9.50
N ASP A 84 5.30 -0.65 -8.68
CA ASP A 84 6.04 0.10 -7.66
C ASP A 84 6.67 -0.82 -6.60
N TYR A 85 5.95 -1.86 -6.17
CA TYR A 85 6.52 -2.90 -5.31
C TYR A 85 7.62 -3.69 -6.01
N HIS A 86 7.48 -3.96 -7.31
CA HIS A 86 8.45 -4.74 -8.08
C HIS A 86 9.77 -4.00 -8.34
N ARG A 87 9.84 -2.68 -8.07
CA ARG A 87 11.09 -1.90 -8.11
C ARG A 87 12.11 -2.39 -7.08
N ASN A 88 11.66 -3.01 -6.00
CA ASN A 88 12.49 -3.61 -4.97
C ASN A 88 12.35 -5.15 -4.97
N PRO A 89 13.35 -5.91 -4.50
CA PRO A 89 13.35 -7.36 -4.60
C PRO A 89 12.40 -8.09 -3.62
N CYS A 90 11.74 -7.39 -2.70
CA CYS A 90 11.15 -8.00 -1.50
C CYS A 90 9.73 -8.55 -1.62
N VAL A 91 8.92 -8.13 -2.61
CA VAL A 91 7.53 -8.62 -2.76
C VAL A 91 7.18 -8.73 -4.25
N ARG A 92 6.55 -9.83 -4.64
CA ARG A 92 6.09 -10.08 -6.01
C ARG A 92 4.61 -10.41 -6.05
N PHE A 93 3.83 -9.54 -6.71
CA PHE A 93 2.46 -9.84 -7.11
C PHE A 93 2.46 -10.74 -8.34
N VAL A 94 1.78 -11.88 -8.25
CA VAL A 94 1.79 -12.91 -9.30
C VAL A 94 0.36 -13.35 -9.62
N PRO A 95 -0.01 -13.51 -10.91
CA PRO A 95 -1.31 -14.07 -11.24
C PRO A 95 -1.50 -15.43 -10.57
N ARG A 96 -2.66 -15.65 -9.94
CA ARG A 96 -2.98 -16.94 -9.32
C ARG A 96 -3.08 -18.02 -10.40
N SER A 97 -2.31 -19.09 -10.29
CA SER A 97 -2.51 -20.32 -11.06
C SER A 97 -3.67 -21.12 -10.46
N THR A 98 -4.46 -21.75 -11.32
CA THR A 98 -5.47 -22.77 -10.93
C THR A 98 -4.80 -24.06 -10.49
#